data_AF-A0A3D5SEC4-F1
#
_entry.id   AF-A0A3D5SEC4-F1
#
_cell.length_a   1.000
_cell.length_b   1.000
_cell.length_c   1.000
_cell.angle_alpha   90.00
_cell.angle_beta   90.00
_cell.angle_gamma   90.00
#
_symmetry.space_group_name_H-M   'P 1'
#
loop_
_entity.id
_entity.type
_entity.pdbx_description
1 polymer ?
#
loop_
_entity_poly.entity_id
_entity_poly.type
_entity_poly.pdbx_seq_one_letter_code
_entity_poly.pdbx_strand_id
1 'polypeptide(L)' 'MQAIQKTGLYWLGNDLRRHDNECFVKASESVEHLLVVYCIEPQWLTAGRYQQI' A
#
# COMPACT_ATOMS: atom_id res chain seq x y z
N MET A 1 5.49 19.10 26.48
CA MET A 1 5.75 19.06 25.02
C MET A 1 5.05 17.83 24.48
N GLN A 2 4.11 17.95 23.53
CA GLN A 2 3.53 16.77 22.88
C GLN A 2 4.60 16.14 21.96
N ALA A 3 4.77 14.82 22.02
CA ALA A 3 5.61 14.11 21.08
C ALA A 3 4.97 14.18 19.69
N ILE A 4 5.76 14.42 18.65
CA ILE A 4 5.28 14.35 17.26
C ILE A 4 5.01 12.87 16.97
N GLN A 5 3.74 12.53 16.74
CA GLN A 5 3.39 11.19 16.28
C GLN A 5 3.96 10.96 14.88
N LYS A 6 4.64 9.85 14.70
CA LYS A 6 5.28 9.51 13.42
C LYS A 6 4.29 8.74 12.55
N THR A 7 3.91 9.32 11.41
CA THR A 7 3.04 8.67 10.42
C THR A 7 3.87 8.20 9.22
N GLY A 8 3.70 6.95 8.82
CA GLY A 8 4.32 6.34 7.65
C GLY A 8 3.32 6.17 6.51
N LEU A 9 3.84 6.13 5.29
CA LEU A 9 3.08 5.77 4.09
C LEU A 9 3.69 4.49 3.51
N TYR A 10 2.84 3.49 3.31
CA TYR A 10 3.20 2.24 2.64
C TYR A 10 2.42 2.12 1.33
N TRP A 11 3.14 2.16 0.21
CA TRP A 11 2.55 2.03 -1.11
C TRP A 11 2.55 0.57 -1.56
N LEU A 12 1.35 0.01 -1.69
CA LEU A 12 1.14 -1.29 -2.29
C LEU A 12 1.43 -1.20 -3.80
N GLY A 13 2.25 -2.12 -4.30
CA GLY A 13 2.48 -2.33 -5.73
C GLY A 13 1.73 -3.57 -6.21
N ASN A 14 2.41 -4.41 -6.99
CA ASN A 14 1.83 -5.67 -7.48
C ASN A 14 1.58 -6.69 -6.35
N ASP A 15 2.21 -6.51 -5.19
CA ASP A 15 2.13 -7.43 -4.06
C ASP A 15 1.01 -7.03 -3.08
N LEU A 16 -0.23 -7.28 -3.49
CA LEU A 16 -1.45 -6.96 -2.73
C LEU A 16 -1.71 -7.93 -1.57
N ARG A 17 -0.69 -8.19 -0.75
CA ARG A 17 -0.79 -9.09 0.40
C ARG A 17 -0.22 -8.47 1.67
N ARG A 18 -0.86 -8.82 2.79
CA ARG A 18 -0.38 -8.50 4.13
C ARG A 18 0.52 -9.61 4.70
N HIS A 19 0.14 -10.86 4.44
CA HIS A 19 0.87 -12.02 4.95
C HIS A 19 2.18 -12.20 4.18
N ASP A 20 3.25 -12.58 4.90
CA ASP A 20 4.57 -12.81 4.31
C ASP A 20 5.09 -11.62 3.49
N ASN A 21 4.83 -10.40 3.98
CA ASN A 21 5.28 -9.15 3.37
C ASN A 21 6.21 -8.41 4.35
N GLU A 22 7.50 -8.73 4.30
CA GLU A 22 8.50 -8.14 5.19
C GLU A 22 8.53 -6.60 5.12
N CYS A 23 8.32 -6.03 3.94
CA CYS A 23 8.30 -4.59 3.75
C CYS A 23 7.13 -3.95 4.50
N PHE A 24 5.96 -4.59 4.50
CA PHE A 24 4.81 -4.14 5.28
C PHE A 24 5.08 -4.18 6.78
N VAL A 25 5.65 -5.30 7.27
CA VAL A 25 5.98 -5.47 8.69
C VAL A 25 6.97 -4.39 9.14
N LYS A 26 8.10 -4.26 8.44
CA LYS A 26 9.13 -3.25 8.75
C LYS A 26 8.59 -1.82 8.73
N ALA A 27 7.71 -1.50 7.78
CA ALA A 27 7.08 -0.19 7.72
C ALA A 27 6.19 0.05 8.96
N SER A 28 5.38 -0.93 9.34
CA SER A 28 4.46 -0.84 10.48
C SER A 28 5.16 -0.70 11.83
N GLU A 29 6.32 -1.32 12.02
CA GLU A 29 7.10 -1.23 13.26
C GLU A 29 7.80 0.13 13.43
N SER A 30 7.93 0.89 12.33
CA SER A 30 8.72 2.12 12.31
C SER A 30 7.92 3.39 12.62
N VAL A 31 6.59 3.29 12.76
CA VAL A 31 5.66 4.42 12.86
C VAL A 31 4.50 4.12 13.81
N GLU A 32 3.87 5.15 14.35
CA GLU A 32 2.68 5.02 15.22
C GLU A 32 1.40 4.83 14.38
N HIS A 33 1.36 5.46 13.21
CA HIS A 33 0.27 5.33 12.26
C HIS A 33 0.83 4.98 10.88
N LEU A 34 0.32 3.93 10.26
CA LEU A 34 0.70 3.52 8.91
C LEU A 34 -0.48 3.72 7.96
N LEU A 35 -0.32 4.63 7.00
CA LEU A 35 -1.26 4.78 5.90
C LEU A 35 -0.88 3.82 4.77
N VAL A 36 -1.78 2.89 4.46
CA VAL A 36 -1.60 1.90 3.39
C VAL A 36 -2.34 2.38 2.16
N VAL A 37 -1.63 2.60 1.06
CA VAL A 37 -2.16 3.20 -0.17
C VAL A 37 -1.93 2.27 -1.34
N TYR A 38 -2.92 2.16 -2.23
CA TYR A 38 -2.75 1.57 -3.55
C TYR A 38 -3.23 2.57 -4.59
N CYS A 39 -2.40 2.84 -5.60
CA CYS A 39 -2.75 3.75 -6.69
C CYS A 39 -3.33 2.94 -7.83
N ILE A 40 -4.61 3.17 -8.15
CA ILE A 40 -5.26 2.60 -9.32
C ILE A 40 -5.01 3.54 -10.49
N GLU A 41 -4.23 3.09 -11.47
CA GLU A 41 -4.05 3.85 -12.70
C GLU A 41 -5.34 3.81 -13.54
N PRO A 42 -5.88 4.94 -14.02
CA PRO A 42 -7.14 4.97 -14.77
C PRO A 42 -7.16 4.04 -15.99
N GLN A 43 -6.01 3.90 -16.66
CA GLN A 43 -5.82 3.00 -17.79
C GLN A 43 -6.08 1.52 -17.46
N TRP A 44 -6.03 1.14 -16.18
CA TRP A 44 -6.32 -0.21 -15.74
C TRP A 44 -7.80 -0.57 -15.78
N LEU A 45 -8.67 0.42 -15.79
CA LEU A 45 -10.12 0.26 -15.78
C LEU A 45 -10.73 0.45 -17.18
N THR A 46 -9.91 0.40 -18.22
CA THR A 46 -10.36 0.50 -19.61
C THR A 46 -11.20 -0.72 -20.00
N ALA A 47 -12.24 -0.49 -20.79
CA ALA A 47 -13.13 -1.55 -21.24
C ALA A 47 -12.36 -2.64 -22.01
N GLY A 48 -12.65 -3.91 -21.72
CA GLY A 48 -12.05 -5.05 -22.41
C GLY A 48 -10.62 -5.42 -21.99
N ARG A 49 -9.98 -4.69 -21.06
CA ARG A 49 -8.57 -4.91 -20.68
C ARG A 49 -8.27 -6.32 -20.16
N TYR A 50 -9.22 -6.95 -19.47
CA TYR A 50 -9.05 -8.27 -18.84
C TYR A 50 -9.97 -9.34 -19.43
N GLN A 51 -10.59 -9.08 -20.58
CA GLN A 51 -11.34 -10.10 -21.28
C GLN A 51 -10.34 -11.05 -21.95
N GLN A 52 -10.27 -12.29 -21.46
CA GLN A 52 -9.60 -13.36 -22.19
C GLN A 52 -10.55 -13.83 -23.30
N ILE A 53 -10.08 -13.76 -24.54
CA ILE A 53 -10.77 -14.30 -25.73
C ILE A 53 -10.47 -15.79 -25.79
#